data_AF-A0A9P6UI68-F1
#
_entry.id   AF-A0A9P6UI68-F1
#
_cell.length_a   1.000
_cell.length_b   1.000
_cell.length_c   1.000
_cell.angle_alpha   90.00
_cell.angle_beta   90.00
_cell.angle_gamma   90.00
#
_symmetry.space_group_name_H-M   'P 1'
#
loop_
_entity.id
_entity.type
_entity.pdbx_description
1 polymer ?
#
loop_
_entity_poly.entity_id
_entity_poly.type
_entity_poly.pdbx_seq_one_letter_code
_entity_poly.pdbx_strand_id
1 'polypeptide(L)'
;MLATTTTPTLHLHQGDKPTSESQSQTNAADGLLPVPVLEDYDISPVTGFAPDGQPLPRLPQSYFQPWEETMDQLNHLIDSRQLRSKVDQWPVLDVTQLTTLRERQRAYVVLSIVAHSYIWGS
;
A
#
# COMPACT_ATOMS: atom_id res chain seq x y z
N MET A 1 -27.19 -24.75 40.70
CA MET A 1 -25.74 -24.96 40.55
C MET A 1 -25.27 -25.78 41.73
N LEU A 2 -24.78 -27.01 41.53
CA LEU A 2 -23.68 -27.65 42.27
C LEU A 2 -23.40 -28.97 41.53
N ALA A 3 -22.27 -29.00 40.81
CA ALA A 3 -21.85 -30.13 39.98
C ALA A 3 -21.20 -31.22 40.84
N THR A 4 -21.38 -32.45 40.38
CA THR A 4 -20.98 -33.75 40.93
C THR A 4 -19.48 -33.86 41.22
N THR A 5 -19.14 -34.48 42.37
CA THR A 5 -17.79 -34.91 42.73
C THR A 5 -17.62 -36.38 42.36
N THR A 6 -16.66 -36.70 41.48
CA THR A 6 -16.20 -38.08 41.27
C THR A 6 -14.68 -38.07 41.14
N THR A 7 -14.03 -38.64 42.16
CA THR A 7 -12.61 -38.96 42.24
C THR A 7 -12.29 -40.21 41.41
N PRO A 8 -11.13 -40.29 40.76
CA PRO A 8 -10.48 -41.59 40.58
C PRO A 8 -9.01 -41.59 41.00
N THR A 9 -8.77 -42.38 42.05
CA THR A 9 -7.66 -43.29 42.37
C THR A 9 -6.40 -43.29 41.48
N LEU A 10 -5.26 -43.02 42.14
CA LEU A 10 -3.89 -43.31 41.69
C LEU A 10 -3.65 -44.81 41.50
N HIS A 11 -3.22 -45.22 40.31
CA HIS A 11 -2.50 -46.47 40.09
C HIS A 11 -1.07 -46.17 39.64
N LEU A 12 -0.13 -46.43 40.54
CA LEU A 12 1.30 -46.43 40.32
C LEU A 12 1.66 -47.71 39.54
N HIS A 13 2.17 -47.57 38.32
CA HIS A 13 2.90 -48.64 37.64
C HIS A 13 4.09 -48.06 36.88
N GLN A 14 5.26 -48.18 37.51
CA GLN A 14 6.56 -47.87 36.93
C GLN A 14 7.09 -49.13 36.24
N GLY A 15 7.46 -48.99 34.96
CA GLY A 15 8.17 -49.99 34.19
C GLY A 15 9.04 -49.27 33.15
N ASP A 16 10.34 -49.17 33.44
CA ASP A 16 11.37 -48.56 32.59
C ASP A 16 11.67 -49.39 31.33
N LYS A 17 11.88 -48.72 30.18
CA LYS A 17 12.94 -49.03 29.19
C LYS A 17 13.10 -47.91 28.13
N PRO A 18 14.18 -47.88 27.33
CA PRO A 18 15.21 -46.87 27.40
C PRO A 18 15.20 -45.89 26.21
N THR A 19 15.90 -44.78 26.39
CA THR A 19 16.66 -44.00 25.40
C THR A 19 16.03 -43.83 24.00
N SER A 20 15.41 -42.67 23.81
CA SER A 20 15.74 -41.82 22.67
C SER A 20 15.68 -40.37 23.14
N GLU A 21 16.73 -39.95 23.86
CA GLU A 21 17.10 -38.53 23.90
C GLU A 21 17.47 -38.16 22.47
N SER A 22 16.48 -37.75 21.69
CA SER A 22 16.72 -37.06 20.44
C SER A 22 17.33 -35.73 20.86
N GLN A 23 18.65 -35.68 20.83
CA GLN A 23 19.45 -34.49 21.00
C GLN A 23 18.81 -33.40 20.14
N SER A 24 18.14 -32.44 20.79
CA SER A 24 17.80 -31.17 20.17
C SER A 24 19.13 -30.48 19.88
N GLN A 25 19.70 -30.79 18.72
CA GLN A 25 20.66 -29.92 18.07
C GLN A 25 19.91 -28.62 17.80
N THR A 26 19.99 -27.69 18.75
CA THR A 26 19.68 -26.28 18.56
C THR A 26 20.61 -25.77 17.46
N ASN A 27 20.12 -25.83 16.23
CA ASN A 27 20.76 -25.18 15.10
C ASN A 27 20.88 -23.70 15.43
N ALA A 28 22.09 -23.15 15.38
CA ALA A 28 22.43 -21.76 15.69
C ALA A 28 21.79 -20.70 14.76
N ALA A 29 20.74 -21.07 14.00
CA ALA A 29 19.93 -20.18 13.19
C ALA A 29 18.71 -19.61 13.94
N ASP A 30 18.51 -19.99 15.20
CA ASP A 30 17.30 -19.69 16.01
C ASP A 30 17.16 -18.20 16.46
N GLY A 31 17.91 -17.30 15.82
CA GLY A 31 17.86 -15.85 16.05
C GLY A 31 17.85 -15.00 14.79
N LEU A 32 17.73 -15.61 13.60
CA LEU A 32 17.60 -14.85 12.35
C LEU A 32 16.13 -14.44 12.17
N LEU A 33 15.90 -13.12 12.07
CA LEU A 33 14.60 -12.62 11.65
C LEU A 33 14.29 -13.18 10.24
N PRO A 34 13.02 -13.57 9.96
CA PRO A 34 12.65 -14.01 8.63
C PRO A 34 12.90 -12.87 7.63
N VAL A 35 13.32 -13.22 6.41
CA VAL A 35 13.44 -12.25 5.31
C VAL A 35 12.06 -11.64 5.05
N PRO A 36 11.91 -10.30 5.05
CA PRO A 36 10.64 -9.66 4.77
C PRO A 36 10.10 -10.01 3.37
N VAL A 37 8.78 -10.20 3.28
CA VAL A 37 8.06 -10.34 2.01
C VAL A 37 7.91 -8.94 1.40
N LEU A 38 8.35 -8.74 0.16
CA LEU A 38 8.45 -7.40 -0.44
C LEU A 38 7.07 -6.75 -0.65
N GLU A 39 6.10 -7.59 -1.01
CA GLU A 39 4.74 -7.19 -1.34
C GLU A 39 4.00 -6.61 -0.13
N ASP A 40 4.38 -6.99 1.10
CA ASP A 40 3.83 -6.40 2.34
C ASP A 40 4.21 -4.91 2.51
N TYR A 41 5.16 -4.42 1.72
CA TYR A 41 5.65 -3.04 1.71
C TYR A 41 5.36 -2.31 0.39
N ASP A 42 4.44 -2.82 -0.42
CA ASP A 42 4.15 -2.32 -1.78
C ASP A 42 5.39 -2.32 -2.71
N ILE A 43 6.34 -3.23 -2.48
CA ILE A 43 7.52 -3.40 -3.32
C ILE A 43 7.30 -4.62 -4.23
N SER A 44 7.34 -4.41 -5.54
CA SER A 44 7.27 -5.48 -6.51
C SER A 44 8.56 -6.31 -6.49
N PRO A 45 8.47 -7.66 -6.50
CA PRO A 45 9.65 -8.52 -6.66
C PRO A 45 10.28 -8.42 -8.06
N VAL A 46 9.54 -7.87 -9.05
CA VAL A 46 10.00 -7.75 -10.44
C VAL A 46 10.46 -6.32 -10.75
N THR A 47 9.69 -5.32 -10.34
CA THR A 47 9.92 -3.91 -10.69
C THR A 47 10.39 -3.05 -9.51
N GLY A 48 10.60 -3.64 -8.33
CA GLY A 48 11.03 -2.93 -7.12
C GLY A 48 9.97 -1.92 -6.66
N PHE A 49 10.39 -0.67 -6.41
CA PHE A 49 9.47 0.39 -5.98
C PHE A 49 8.54 0.89 -7.10
N ALA A 50 8.74 0.47 -8.34
CA ALA A 50 7.81 0.81 -9.41
C ALA A 50 6.58 -0.11 -9.32
N PRO A 51 5.35 0.44 -9.41
CA PRO A 51 4.13 -0.36 -9.39
C PRO A 51 4.08 -1.39 -10.52
N ASP A 52 3.43 -2.51 -10.26
CA ASP A 52 3.21 -3.55 -11.27
C ASP A 52 2.23 -3.06 -12.35
N GLY A 53 2.74 -2.97 -13.58
CA GLY A 53 2.01 -2.55 -14.78
C GLY A 53 1.96 -1.03 -15.00
N GLN A 54 1.47 -0.63 -16.18
CA GLN A 54 1.53 0.76 -16.62
C GLN A 54 0.75 1.71 -15.68
N PRO A 55 1.29 2.90 -15.35
CA PRO A 55 0.55 3.96 -14.68
C PRO A 55 -0.75 4.31 -15.41
N LEU A 56 -1.79 4.67 -14.66
CA LEU A 56 -3.07 5.05 -15.23
C LEU A 56 -2.89 6.32 -16.10
N PRO A 57 -3.26 6.28 -17.40
CA PRO A 57 -2.96 7.38 -18.31
C PRO A 57 -3.93 8.55 -18.21
N ARG A 58 -5.10 8.37 -17.58
CA ARG A 58 -6.10 9.41 -17.31
C ARG A 58 -7.10 8.90 -16.25
N LEU A 59 -7.60 9.79 -15.40
CA LEU A 59 -8.77 9.50 -14.57
C LEU A 59 -10.03 9.26 -15.44
N PRO A 60 -10.77 8.16 -15.22
CA PRO A 60 -11.94 7.84 -16.03
C PRO A 60 -13.18 8.67 -15.65
N GLN A 61 -13.23 9.23 -14.44
CA GLN A 61 -14.39 9.98 -13.96
C GLN A 61 -14.47 11.35 -14.65
N SER A 62 -15.63 11.68 -15.22
CA SER A 62 -15.89 13.03 -15.76
C SER A 62 -15.81 14.11 -14.68
N TYR A 63 -16.05 13.75 -13.42
CA TYR A 63 -15.93 14.62 -12.26
C TYR A 63 -14.53 15.26 -12.13
N PHE A 64 -13.46 14.56 -12.54
CA PHE A 64 -12.08 15.04 -12.47
C PHE A 64 -11.56 15.67 -13.79
N GLN A 65 -12.43 15.91 -14.78
CA GLN A 65 -12.03 16.53 -16.04
C GLN A 65 -11.27 17.86 -15.89
N PRO A 66 -11.61 18.78 -14.95
CA PRO A 66 -10.85 20.02 -14.79
C PRO A 66 -9.34 19.81 -14.58
N TRP A 67 -8.97 18.76 -13.84
CA TRP A 67 -7.58 18.40 -13.61
C TRP A 67 -6.91 17.88 -14.88
N GLU A 68 -7.55 16.91 -15.55
CA GLU A 68 -6.99 16.24 -16.72
C GLU A 68 -6.92 17.17 -17.94
N GLU A 69 -7.94 17.98 -18.20
CA GLU A 69 -7.92 18.95 -19.31
C GLU A 69 -6.83 20.02 -19.14
N THR A 70 -6.58 20.45 -17.90
CA THR A 70 -5.50 21.40 -17.62
C THR A 70 -4.14 20.74 -17.82
N MET A 71 -4.00 19.47 -17.44
CA MET A 71 -2.79 18.70 -17.69
C MET A 71 -2.52 18.52 -19.19
N ASP A 72 -3.54 18.23 -19.98
CA ASP A 72 -3.45 18.10 -21.45
C ASP A 72 -2.94 19.40 -22.11
N GLN A 73 -3.32 20.55 -21.55
CA GLN A 73 -2.99 21.88 -22.09
C GLN A 73 -1.87 22.60 -21.33
N LEU A 74 -1.20 21.90 -20.41
CA LEU A 74 -0.35 22.53 -19.38
C LEU A 74 0.70 23.46 -19.98
N ASN A 75 1.49 22.98 -20.95
CA ASN A 75 2.56 23.76 -21.56
C ASN A 75 2.02 25.02 -22.25
N HIS A 76 0.93 24.88 -23.02
CA HIS A 76 0.29 26.03 -23.67
C HIS A 76 -0.21 27.06 -22.65
N LEU A 77 -0.77 26.61 -21.53
CA LEU A 77 -1.25 27.49 -20.46
C LEU A 77 -0.10 28.20 -19.73
N ILE A 78 1.06 27.55 -19.58
CA ILE A 78 2.28 28.16 -19.04
C ILE A 78 2.81 29.22 -20.02
N ASP A 79 3.03 28.85 -21.28
CA ASP A 79 3.61 29.74 -22.31
C ASP A 79 2.74 30.99 -22.54
N SER A 80 1.42 30.82 -22.51
CA SER A 80 0.47 31.92 -22.64
C SER A 80 0.16 32.66 -21.34
N ARG A 81 0.79 32.28 -20.22
CA ARG A 81 0.56 32.84 -18.86
C ARG A 81 -0.89 32.76 -18.38
N GLN A 82 -1.64 31.77 -18.86
CA GLN A 82 -3.06 31.57 -18.54
C GLN A 82 -3.29 30.48 -17.47
N LEU A 83 -2.26 29.72 -17.09
CA LEU A 83 -2.40 28.61 -16.15
C LEU A 83 -3.08 29.01 -14.84
N ARG A 84 -2.63 30.10 -14.20
CA ARG A 84 -3.19 30.52 -12.90
C ARG A 84 -4.68 30.84 -12.98
N SER A 85 -5.05 31.68 -13.96
CA SER A 85 -6.44 32.01 -14.23
C SER A 85 -7.31 30.77 -14.47
N LYS A 86 -6.79 29.77 -15.21
CA LYS A 86 -7.51 28.52 -15.47
C LYS A 86 -7.70 27.69 -14.19
N VAL A 87 -6.68 27.59 -13.34
CA VAL A 87 -6.71 26.83 -12.07
C VAL A 87 -7.59 27.53 -11.03
N ASP A 88 -7.57 28.86 -10.95
CA ASP A 88 -8.41 29.64 -10.03
C ASP A 88 -9.92 29.47 -10.30
N GLN A 89 -10.28 29.05 -11.52
CA GLN A 89 -11.65 28.76 -11.94
C GLN A 89 -12.07 27.31 -11.65
N TRP A 90 -11.17 26.46 -11.14
CA TRP A 90 -11.52 25.09 -10.82
C TRP A 90 -12.56 25.02 -9.70
N PRO A 91 -13.56 24.13 -9.81
CA PRO A 91 -14.37 23.78 -8.66
C PRO A 91 -13.50 23.08 -7.62
N VAL A 92 -13.84 23.25 -6.34
CA VAL A 92 -13.26 22.41 -5.27
C VAL A 92 -13.84 21.01 -5.42
N LEU A 93 -12.99 20.06 -5.81
CA LEU A 93 -13.35 18.66 -5.99
C LEU A 93 -12.90 17.84 -4.79
N ASP A 94 -13.75 16.93 -4.31
CA ASP A 94 -13.37 15.96 -3.29
C ASP A 94 -12.75 14.69 -3.93
N VAL A 95 -12.05 13.90 -3.13
CA VAL A 95 -11.33 12.71 -3.60
C VAL A 95 -12.10 11.40 -3.39
N THR A 96 -13.38 11.46 -3.03
CA THR A 96 -14.16 10.26 -2.67
C THR A 96 -14.38 9.31 -3.85
N GLN A 97 -14.35 9.84 -5.07
CA GLN A 97 -14.48 9.05 -6.31
C GLN A 97 -13.16 8.40 -6.77
N LEU A 98 -12.04 8.64 -6.07
CA LEU A 98 -10.75 7.96 -6.31
C LEU A 98 -10.69 6.65 -5.51
N THR A 99 -11.28 5.62 -6.09
CA THR A 99 -11.54 4.33 -5.42
C THR A 99 -10.35 3.39 -5.42
N THR A 100 -9.47 3.49 -6.41
CA THR A 100 -8.30 2.61 -6.55
C THR A 100 -7.00 3.34 -6.21
N LEU A 101 -5.96 2.57 -5.85
CA LEU A 101 -4.61 3.12 -5.63
C LEU A 101 -4.09 3.80 -6.90
N ARG A 102 -4.32 3.21 -8.08
CA ARG A 102 -3.88 3.77 -9.37
C ARG A 102 -4.54 5.12 -9.68
N GLU A 103 -5.83 5.28 -9.37
CA GLU A 103 -6.53 6.56 -9.50
C GLU A 103 -5.93 7.62 -8.58
N ARG A 104 -5.64 7.26 -7.31
CA ARG A 104 -5.01 8.18 -6.36
C ARG A 104 -3.61 8.58 -6.78
N GLN A 105 -2.80 7.63 -7.25
CA GLN A 105 -1.46 7.90 -7.79
C GLN A 105 -1.53 8.86 -8.99
N ARG A 106 -2.46 8.64 -9.92
CA ARG A 106 -2.68 9.53 -11.07
C ARG A 106 -3.06 10.94 -10.62
N ALA A 107 -4.06 11.06 -9.75
CA ALA A 107 -4.51 12.35 -9.24
C ALA A 107 -3.36 13.08 -8.53
N TYR A 108 -2.57 12.38 -7.72
CA TYR A 108 -1.41 12.94 -7.05
C TYR A 108 -0.39 13.52 -8.04
N VAL A 109 -0.06 12.77 -9.10
CA VAL A 109 0.88 13.23 -10.13
C VAL A 109 0.35 14.48 -10.85
N VAL A 110 -0.90 14.45 -11.32
CA VAL A 110 -1.51 15.59 -12.02
C VAL A 110 -1.53 16.83 -11.13
N LEU A 111 -2.05 16.71 -9.91
CA LEU A 111 -2.15 17.83 -8.98
C LEU A 111 -0.78 18.37 -8.57
N SER A 112 0.21 17.51 -8.35
CA SER A 112 1.58 17.93 -8.00
C SER A 112 2.23 18.71 -9.13
N ILE A 113 2.09 18.25 -10.38
CA ILE A 113 2.64 18.94 -11.54
C ILE A 113 1.94 20.28 -11.73
N VAL A 114 0.60 20.33 -11.68
CA VAL A 114 -0.15 21.58 -11.81
C VAL A 114 0.21 22.56 -10.68
N ALA A 115 0.32 22.11 -9.43
CA ALA A 115 0.73 22.94 -8.30
C ALA A 115 2.14 23.51 -8.49
N HIS A 116 3.09 22.69 -8.93
CA HIS A 116 4.44 23.13 -9.23
C HIS A 116 4.44 24.20 -10.35
N SER A 117 3.77 23.93 -11.46
CA SER A 117 3.64 24.87 -12.58
C SER A 117 2.89 26.14 -12.20
N TYR A 118 1.90 26.08 -11.30
CA TYR A 118 1.18 27.24 -10.82
C TYR A 118 2.10 28.22 -10.08
N ILE A 119 3.00 27.68 -9.24
CA ILE A 119 3.96 28.47 -8.46
C ILE A 119 5.09 28.99 -9.38
N TRP A 120 5.71 28.11 -10.15
CA TRP A 120 6.98 28.38 -10.84
C TRP A 120 6.88 28.63 -12.36
N GLY A 121 5.74 28.36 -12.98
CA GLY A 121 5.52 28.49 -14.43
C GLY A 121 5.25 29.93 -14.88
N SER A 122 6.22 30.82 -14.65
CA SER A 122 6.17 32.25 -14.99
C SER A 122 7.10 32.65 -16.14
#